data_AF-A0A1Z9YZK2-F1
#
_entry.id   AF-A0A1Z9YZK2-F1
#
_cell.length_a   1.000
_cell.length_b   1.000
_cell.length_c   1.000
_cell.angle_alpha   90.00
_cell.angle_beta   90.00
_cell.angle_gamma   90.00
#
_symmetry.space_group_name_H-M   'P 1'
#
loop_
_entity.id
_entity.type
_entity.pdbx_description
1 polymer ?
#
loop_
_entity_poly.entity_id
_entity_poly.type
_entity_poly.pdbx_seq_one_letter_code
_entity_poly.pdbx_strand_id
1 'polypeptide(L)'
;MGESGLALIQHANRALDDDKEVNQGRFARDALNSATFATGIPFAMLGKPSHYWLQIEQGKQDEPNSITDAVRGTITGKHAPSE
;
A
#
# COMPACT_ATOMS: atom_id res chain seq x y z
N MET A 1 26.70 -2.30 34.27
CA MET A 1 26.25 -1.21 33.37
C MET A 1 26.91 -1.39 32.00
N GLY A 2 26.48 -2.37 31.18
CA GLY A 2 27.16 -2.69 29.92
C GLY A 2 26.24 -3.14 28.78
N GLU A 3 25.03 -3.63 29.10
CA GLU A 3 24.13 -4.22 28.11
C GLU A 3 23.25 -3.17 27.41
N SER A 4 22.85 -2.10 28.09
CA SER A 4 21.95 -1.08 27.54
C SER A 4 22.59 -0.19 26.46
N GLY A 5 23.89 0.10 26.57
CA GLY A 5 24.62 0.91 25.58
C GLY A 5 24.88 0.16 24.27
N LEU A 6 25.26 -1.12 24.38
CA LEU A 6 25.43 -2.01 23.22
C LEU A 6 24.11 -2.27 22.50
N ALA A 7 23.01 -2.43 23.25
CA ALA A 7 21.68 -2.55 22.66
C ALA A 7 21.28 -1.29 21.87
N LEU A 8 21.53 -0.10 22.42
CA LEU A 8 21.26 1.17 21.74
C LEU A 8 22.06 1.32 20.45
N ILE A 9 23.36 0.96 20.48
CA ILE A 9 24.23 1.00 19.30
C ILE A 9 23.81 -0.07 18.27
N GLN A 10 23.42 -1.27 18.69
CA GLN A 10 22.89 -2.29 17.77
C GLN A 10 21.56 -1.89 17.16
N HIS A 11 20.67 -1.25 17.92
CA HIS A 11 19.40 -0.74 17.41
C HIS A 11 19.60 0.45 16.46
N ALA A 12 20.56 1.34 16.75
CA ALA A 12 20.93 2.44 15.88
C ALA A 12 21.54 1.91 14.57
N ASN A 13 22.49 0.98 14.64
CA ASN A 13 23.07 0.35 13.45
C ASN A 13 22.01 -0.42 12.64
N ARG A 14 21.08 -1.15 13.28
CA ARG A 14 19.95 -1.82 12.59
C ARG A 14 18.93 -0.84 11.98
N ALA A 15 18.88 0.39 12.46
CA ALA A 15 18.04 1.44 11.89
C ALA A 15 18.71 2.18 10.73
N LEU A 16 20.05 2.25 10.75
CA LEU A 16 20.90 2.88 9.74
C LEU A 16 21.44 1.91 8.69
N ASP A 17 21.18 0.61 8.84
CA ASP A 17 21.54 -0.42 7.88
C ASP A 17 20.79 -0.16 6.56
N ASP A 18 21.50 0.40 5.57
CA ASP A 18 21.01 0.75 4.24
C ASP A 18 20.54 -0.47 3.42
N ASP A 19 20.90 -1.69 3.85
CA ASP A 19 20.45 -2.96 3.26
C ASP A 19 19.01 -3.31 3.66
N LYS A 20 18.46 -2.59 4.64
CA LYS A 20 17.05 -2.69 5.00
C LYS A 20 16.25 -2.02 3.91
N GLU A 21 15.76 -2.84 2.98
CA GLU A 21 14.76 -2.50 1.96
C GLU A 21 13.83 -1.42 2.53
N VAL A 22 14.15 -0.16 2.22
CA VAL A 22 13.42 0.99 2.74
C VAL A 22 12.00 0.64 2.38
N ASN A 23 11.08 0.55 3.34
CA ASN A 23 9.77 0.02 3.06
C ASN A 23 9.05 1.07 2.20
N GLN A 24 9.34 1.07 0.89
CA GLN A 24 8.99 2.12 -0.05
C GLN A 24 7.48 2.18 -0.16
N GLY A 25 6.81 1.02 -0.03
CA GLY A 25 5.38 0.93 0.13
C GLY A 25 4.86 1.66 1.37
N ARG A 26 5.52 1.51 2.53
CA ARG A 26 5.17 2.26 3.75
C ARG A 26 5.44 3.76 3.62
N PHE A 27 6.59 4.15 3.05
CA PHE A 27 6.91 5.56 2.83
C PHE A 27 5.95 6.24 1.84
N ALA A 28 5.66 5.60 0.71
CA ALA A 28 4.69 6.10 -0.26
C ALA A 28 3.29 6.22 0.39
N ARG A 29 2.91 5.25 1.21
CA ARG A 29 1.62 5.29 1.92
C ARG A 29 1.58 6.41 2.97
N ASP A 30 2.66 6.64 3.71
CA ASP A 30 2.76 7.76 4.65
C ASP A 30 2.77 9.11 3.95
N ALA A 31 3.43 9.23 2.79
CA ALA A 31 3.41 10.44 1.97
C ALA A 31 2.01 10.73 1.43
N LEU A 32 1.30 9.71 0.90
CA LEU A 32 -0.08 9.86 0.43
C LEU A 32 -1.06 10.19 1.56
N ASN A 33 -0.86 9.61 2.75
CA ASN A 33 -1.63 9.97 3.94
C ASN A 33 -1.35 11.41 4.38
N SER A 34 -0.09 11.86 4.30
CA SER A 34 0.28 13.24 4.63
C SER A 34 -0.32 14.23 3.62
N ALA A 35 -0.29 13.90 2.33
CA ALA A 35 -0.97 14.68 1.29
C ALA A 35 -2.49 14.70 1.52
N THR A 36 -3.07 13.57 1.95
CA THR A 36 -4.49 13.49 2.33
C THR A 36 -4.80 14.40 3.51
N PHE A 37 -3.95 14.41 4.55
CA PHE A 37 -4.11 15.28 5.69
C PHE A 37 -4.02 16.76 5.31
N ALA A 38 -3.08 17.11 4.42
CA ALA A 38 -2.87 18.48 3.96
C ALA A 38 -3.98 19.00 3.04
N THR A 39 -4.53 18.14 2.17
CA THR A 39 -5.47 18.56 1.11
C THR A 39 -6.92 18.17 1.38
N GLY A 40 -7.16 17.26 2.33
CA GLY A 40 -8.45 16.60 2.54
C GLY A 40 -8.80 15.53 1.49
N ILE A 41 -7.97 15.31 0.47
CA ILE A 41 -8.24 14.37 -0.62
C ILE A 41 -7.64 13.00 -0.29
N PRO A 42 -8.44 11.91 -0.22
CA PRO A 42 -7.96 10.60 0.20
C PRO A 42 -7.20 9.86 -0.90
N PHE A 43 -6.00 10.33 -1.25
CA PHE A 43 -5.16 9.78 -2.33
C PHE A 43 -4.83 8.29 -2.12
N ALA A 44 -4.65 7.86 -0.86
CA ALA A 44 -4.41 6.46 -0.54
C ALA A 44 -5.59 5.53 -0.93
N MET A 45 -6.81 6.05 -0.99
CA MET A 45 -7.99 5.29 -1.43
C MET A 45 -8.18 5.29 -2.94
N LEU A 46 -7.72 6.33 -3.64
CA LEU A 46 -7.79 6.42 -5.11
C LEU A 46 -6.94 5.35 -5.82
N GLY A 47 -5.91 4.83 -5.15
CA GLY A 47 -5.06 3.79 -5.73
C GLY A 47 -5.80 2.48 -6.02
N LYS A 48 -6.80 2.10 -5.21
CA LYS A 48 -7.49 0.81 -5.38
C LYS A 48 -8.42 0.75 -6.60
N PRO A 49 -9.31 1.75 -6.83
CA PRO A 49 -10.08 1.82 -8.07
C PRO A 49 -9.19 1.79 -9.30
N SER A 50 -8.19 2.68 -9.37
CA SER A 50 -7.32 2.78 -10.54
C SER A 50 -6.53 1.50 -10.78
N HIS A 51 -6.04 0.86 -9.72
CA HIS A 51 -5.31 -0.41 -9.82
C HIS A 51 -6.19 -1.57 -10.28
N TYR A 52 -7.46 -1.63 -9.87
CA TYR A 52 -8.42 -2.63 -10.33
C TYR A 52 -8.66 -2.51 -11.84
N TRP A 53 -9.00 -1.32 -12.33
CA TRP A 53 -9.24 -1.09 -13.76
C TRP A 53 -7.98 -1.30 -14.61
N LEU A 54 -6.81 -0.87 -14.14
CA LEU A 54 -5.54 -1.14 -14.81
C LEU A 54 -5.22 -2.64 -14.92
N GLN A 55 -5.56 -3.45 -13.91
CA GLN A 55 -5.34 -4.90 -13.97
C GLN A 55 -6.24 -5.58 -14.98
N ILE A 56 -7.48 -5.09 -15.13
CA ILE A 56 -8.41 -5.53 -16.17
C ILE A 56 -7.87 -5.16 -17.56
N GLU A 57 -7.51 -3.89 -17.76
CA GLU A 57 -6.97 -3.42 -19.06
C GLU A 57 -5.66 -4.13 -19.44
N GLN A 58 -4.84 -4.51 -18.47
CA GLN A 58 -3.60 -5.27 -18.69
C GLN A 58 -3.83 -6.76 -18.93
N GLY A 59 -5.08 -7.24 -18.88
CA GLY A 59 -5.44 -8.66 -18.99
C GLY A 59 -4.89 -9.53 -17.86
N LYS A 60 -4.47 -8.91 -16.75
CA LYS A 60 -3.98 -9.61 -15.54
C LYS A 60 -5.13 -10.05 -14.64
N GLN A 61 -6.32 -9.53 -14.89
CA GLN A 61 -7.54 -9.81 -14.15
C GLN A 61 -8.73 -9.80 -15.11
N ASP A 62 -9.67 -10.72 -14.97
CA ASP A 62 -10.86 -10.79 -15.83
C ASP A 62 -11.77 -9.55 -15.67
N GLU A 63 -12.64 -9.30 -16.64
CA GLU A 63 -13.65 -8.24 -16.52
C GLU A 63 -14.74 -8.62 -15.50
N PRO A 64 -15.34 -7.65 -14.79
CA PRO A 64 -16.43 -7.92 -13.85
C PRO A 64 -17.62 -8.57 -14.54
N ASN A 65 -18.11 -9.65 -13.96
CA ASN A 65 -19.23 -10.43 -14.51
C ASN A 65 -20.59 -9.77 -14.25
N SER A 66 -20.66 -8.77 -13.36
CA SER A 66 -21.88 -8.02 -13.04
C SER A 66 -21.55 -6.62 -12.52
N ILE A 67 -22.54 -5.72 -12.51
CA ILE A 67 -22.40 -4.37 -11.95
C ILE A 67 -22.00 -4.43 -10.47
N THR A 68 -22.55 -5.38 -9.71
CA THR A 68 -22.24 -5.58 -8.30
C THR A 68 -20.78 -5.98 -8.09
N ASP A 69 -20.25 -6.80 -8.98
CA ASP A 69 -18.84 -7.22 -9.00
C ASP A 69 -17.92 -6.06 -9.40
N ALA A 70 -18.30 -5.27 -10.40
CA ALA A 70 -17.56 -4.06 -10.81
C ALA A 70 -17.47 -3.04 -9.67
N VAL A 71 -18.57 -2.80 -8.94
CA VAL A 71 -18.59 -1.86 -7.80
C VAL A 71 -17.72 -2.39 -6.66
N ARG A 72 -17.85 -3.68 -6.30
CA ARG A 72 -17.03 -4.31 -5.27
C ARG A 72 -15.55 -4.28 -5.64
N GLY A 73 -15.23 -4.61 -6.89
CA GLY A 73 -13.88 -4.58 -7.45
C GLY A 73 -13.27 -3.20 -7.41
N THR A 74 -14.02 -2.18 -7.82
CA THR A 74 -13.59 -0.79 -7.79
C THR A 74 -13.30 -0.30 -6.37
N ILE A 75 -14.14 -0.66 -5.39
CA ILE A 75 -13.97 -0.22 -3.99
C ILE A 75 -12.83 -1.00 -3.30
N THR A 76 -12.79 -2.32 -3.51
CA THR A 76 -11.92 -3.21 -2.73
C THR A 76 -10.56 -3.48 -3.40
N GLY A 77 -10.46 -3.26 -4.72
CA GLY A 77 -9.32 -3.64 -5.53
C GLY A 77 -9.26 -5.14 -5.85
N LYS A 78 -10.35 -5.89 -5.61
CA LYS A 78 -10.40 -7.36 -5.75
C LYS A 78 -11.71 -7.82 -6.36
N HIS A 79 -11.66 -8.84 -7.22
CA HIS A 79 -12.85 -9.54 -7.69
C HIS A 79 -13.67 -10.18 -6.58
N ALA A 80 -14.98 -10.29 -6.80
CA ALA A 80 -15.78 -11.23 -6.02
C ALA A 80 -15.24 -12.66 -6.28
N PRO A 81 -15.11 -13.51 -5.24
CA PRO A 81 -14.76 -14.91 -5.45
C PRO A 81 -15.81 -15.53 -6.39
N SER A 82 -15.31 -16.16 -7.45
CA SER A 82 -16.11 -17.06 -8.27
C SER A 82 -16.55 -18.22 -7.40
N GLU A 83 -17.87 -18.38 -7.21
CA GLU A 83 -18.44 -19.67 -6.79
C GLU A 83 -18.19 -20.74 -7.87
#